data_AF-A0A969TH28-F1
#
_entry.id   AF-A0A969TH28-F1
#
_cell.length_a   1.000
_cell.length_b   1.000
_cell.length_c   1.000
_cell.angle_alpha   90.00
_cell.angle_beta   90.00
_cell.angle_gamma   90.00
#
_symmetry.space_group_name_H-M   'P 1'
#
loop_
_entity.id
_entity.type
_entity.pdbx_description
1 polymer ?
#
loop_
_entity_poly.entity_id
_entity_poly.type
_entity_poly.pdbx_seq_one_letter_code
_entity_poly.pdbx_strand_id
1 'polypeptide(L)'
;MTYITLDAPLLASPRGSASAAITFITSRPTGEYTFSDVALIVNDYWRVCQRIRLDPLVVMAQVVLETGNLTSWWAARPRRNPAGLGVTGIPGEGLSFASWERGCRAHTGRLLAYALTDAQTNGDQWAMVNAALYLRPLPERLRGVAPTLRGLAGTWAVDPWYAHKVAQVANSMLG
;
A
#
# COMPACT_ATOMS: atom_id res chain seq x y z
N MET A 1 4.13 -3.58 22.54
CA MET A 1 4.25 -3.05 21.16
C MET A 1 4.37 -4.25 20.24
N THR A 2 3.44 -4.45 19.32
CA THR A 2 3.39 -5.70 18.54
C THR A 2 4.20 -5.54 17.27
N TYR A 3 5.37 -6.19 17.24
CA TYR A 3 6.24 -6.26 16.08
C TYR A 3 5.51 -6.91 14.88
N ILE A 4 5.70 -6.38 13.68
CA ILE A 4 5.16 -6.95 12.45
C ILE A 4 6.02 -8.14 12.04
N THR A 5 5.43 -9.33 12.09
CA THR A 5 6.03 -10.57 11.59
C THR A 5 5.57 -10.86 10.16
N LEU A 6 6.17 -11.86 9.51
CA LEU A 6 5.76 -12.29 8.18
C LEU A 6 4.33 -12.88 8.17
N ASP A 7 3.92 -13.49 9.27
CA ASP A 7 2.60 -14.12 9.40
C ASP A 7 1.54 -13.13 9.90
N ALA A 8 1.90 -11.84 10.01
CA ALA A 8 0.97 -10.78 10.32
C ALA A 8 -0.17 -10.75 9.28
N PRO A 9 -1.44 -10.81 9.70
CA PRO A 9 -2.56 -10.65 8.78
C PRO A 9 -2.55 -9.25 8.19
N LEU A 10 -2.92 -9.14 6.91
CA LEU A 10 -3.09 -7.84 6.25
C LEU A 10 -4.33 -7.12 6.77
N LEU A 11 -5.41 -7.88 7.02
CA LEU A 11 -6.60 -7.36 7.67
C LEU A 11 -6.40 -7.34 9.19
N ALA A 12 -6.22 -6.15 9.75
CA ALA A 12 -6.13 -5.92 11.18
C ALA A 12 -6.48 -4.46 11.51
N SER A 13 -6.79 -4.21 12.79
CA SER A 13 -6.82 -2.85 13.33
C SER A 13 -5.44 -2.20 13.19
N PRO A 14 -5.35 -0.86 13.14
CA PRO A 14 -4.07 -0.16 13.03
C PRO A 14 -3.08 -0.58 14.12
N ARG A 15 -1.94 -1.15 13.71
CA ARG A 15 -0.86 -1.56 14.63
C ARG A 15 0.15 -0.45 14.93
N GLY A 16 0.05 0.67 14.21
CA GLY A 16 0.83 1.89 14.41
C GLY A 16 -0.02 3.15 14.22
N SER A 17 0.54 4.31 14.58
CA SER A 17 -0.14 5.60 14.44
C SER A 17 0.28 6.34 13.17
N ALA A 18 -0.64 7.14 12.62
CA ALA A 18 -0.33 8.04 11.50
C ALA A 18 0.80 9.02 11.87
N SER A 19 0.81 9.52 13.11
CA SER A 19 1.85 10.43 13.60
C SER A 19 3.24 9.79 13.54
N ALA A 20 3.38 8.54 13.99
CA ALA A 20 4.67 7.84 13.95
C ALA A 20 5.15 7.63 12.51
N ALA A 21 4.25 7.25 11.60
CA ALA A 21 4.56 7.11 10.18
C ALA A 21 4.96 8.45 9.54
N ILE A 22 4.27 9.56 9.87
CA ILE A 22 4.64 10.91 9.39
C ILE A 22 6.03 11.28 9.87
N THR A 23 6.33 11.11 11.15
CA THR A 23 7.67 11.39 11.71
C THR A 23 8.75 10.56 11.01
N PHE A 24 8.50 9.27 10.83
CA PHE A 24 9.44 8.39 10.13
C PHE A 24 9.66 8.80 8.67
N ILE A 25 8.61 9.11 7.92
CA ILE A 25 8.72 9.49 6.50
C ILE A 25 9.44 10.82 6.33
N THR A 26 9.11 11.81 7.16
CA THR A 26 9.63 13.19 7.05
C THR A 26 11.03 13.38 7.63
N SER A 27 11.56 12.39 8.37
CA SER A 27 12.97 12.40 8.81
C SER A 27 13.98 12.08 7.70
N ARG A 28 13.49 11.77 6.50
CA ARG A 28 14.27 11.35 5.32
C ARG A 28 13.75 12.10 4.09
N PRO A 29 14.50 12.12 2.96
CA PRO A 29 14.04 12.77 1.75
C PRO A 29 12.69 12.23 1.25
N THR A 30 11.79 13.13 0.88
CA THR A 30 10.42 12.84 0.41
C THR A 30 10.15 13.32 -1.02
N GLY A 31 11.21 13.51 -1.81
CA GLY A 31 11.11 14.07 -3.16
C GLY A 31 10.57 15.49 -3.12
N GLU A 32 9.54 15.77 -3.91
CA GLU A 32 8.88 17.08 -4.00
C GLU A 32 7.79 17.30 -2.92
N TYR A 33 7.61 16.37 -1.99
CA TYR A 33 6.54 16.44 -1.00
C TYR A 33 7.00 17.15 0.27
N THR A 34 6.24 18.17 0.67
CA THR A 34 6.42 18.89 1.94
C THR A 34 5.91 18.06 3.11
N PHE A 35 6.23 18.48 4.35
CA PHE A 35 5.64 17.89 5.56
C PHE A 35 4.11 17.83 5.49
N SER A 36 3.47 18.92 5.06
CA SER A 36 2.01 19.01 4.94
C SER A 36 1.46 18.04 3.90
N ASP A 37 2.14 17.87 2.76
CA ASP A 37 1.76 16.86 1.76
C ASP A 37 1.83 15.44 2.35
N VAL A 38 2.93 15.12 3.03
CA VAL A 38 3.12 13.80 3.67
C VAL A 38 2.04 13.55 4.72
N ALA A 39 1.74 14.54 5.56
CA ALA A 39 0.69 14.43 6.55
C ALA A 39 -0.67 14.15 5.91
N LEU A 40 -1.01 14.83 4.81
CA LEU A 40 -2.24 14.56 4.07
C LEU A 40 -2.27 13.14 3.51
N ILE A 41 -1.19 12.70 2.84
CA ILE A 41 -1.08 11.36 2.25
C ILE A 41 -1.25 10.29 3.34
N VAL A 42 -0.51 10.38 4.44
CA VAL A 42 -0.53 9.37 5.50
C VAL A 42 -1.90 9.32 6.18
N ASN A 43 -2.51 10.47 6.48
CA ASN A 43 -3.83 10.51 7.11
C ASN A 43 -4.92 9.94 6.18
N ASP A 44 -4.82 10.17 4.86
CA ASP A 44 -5.72 9.55 3.89
C ASP A 44 -5.60 8.02 3.89
N TYR A 45 -4.37 7.48 3.93
CA TYR A 45 -4.15 6.05 4.07
C TYR A 45 -4.76 5.50 5.36
N TRP A 46 -4.55 6.15 6.51
CA TRP A 46 -5.15 5.71 7.78
C TRP A 46 -6.67 5.71 7.71
N ARG A 47 -7.29 6.75 7.14
CA ARG A 47 -8.74 6.86 6.98
C ARG A 47 -9.31 5.76 6.09
N VAL A 48 -8.71 5.56 4.91
CA VAL A 48 -9.17 4.55 3.94
C VAL A 48 -8.99 3.14 4.50
N CYS A 49 -7.81 2.83 5.03
CA CYS A 49 -7.48 1.50 5.54
C CYS A 49 -8.37 1.08 6.71
N GLN A 50 -8.67 2.00 7.64
CA GLN A 50 -9.58 1.73 8.76
C GLN A 50 -10.99 1.35 8.28
N ARG A 51 -11.54 2.05 7.27
CA ARG A 51 -12.87 1.74 6.73
C ARG A 51 -12.94 0.33 6.16
N ILE A 52 -11.88 -0.12 5.50
CA ILE A 52 -11.82 -1.43 4.83
C ILE A 52 -11.15 -2.53 5.68
N ARG A 53 -10.79 -2.22 6.93
CA ARG A 53 -10.09 -3.09 7.90
C ARG A 53 -8.76 -3.66 7.40
N LEU A 54 -8.02 -2.87 6.65
CA LEU A 54 -6.65 -3.18 6.24
C LEU A 54 -5.69 -2.47 7.20
N ASP A 55 -4.57 -3.08 7.59
CA ASP A 55 -3.65 -2.43 8.52
C ASP A 55 -2.86 -1.31 7.83
N PRO A 56 -3.11 -0.03 8.15
CA PRO A 56 -2.43 1.09 7.49
C PRO A 56 -0.92 1.10 7.70
N LEU A 57 -0.39 0.49 8.77
CA LEU A 57 1.05 0.43 8.99
C LEU A 57 1.75 -0.40 7.91
N VAL A 58 1.23 -1.60 7.61
CA VAL A 58 1.76 -2.47 6.55
C VAL A 58 1.60 -1.81 5.18
N VAL A 59 0.45 -1.19 4.92
CA VAL A 59 0.19 -0.50 3.66
C VAL A 59 1.16 0.67 3.47
N MET A 60 1.39 1.48 4.51
CA MET A 60 2.33 2.61 4.43
C MET A 60 3.78 2.14 4.30
N ALA A 61 4.14 1.02 4.93
CA ALA A 61 5.44 0.40 4.73
C ALA A 61 5.64 -0.05 3.26
N GLN A 62 4.61 -0.59 2.60
CA GLN A 62 4.66 -0.82 1.15
C GLN A 62 4.84 0.49 0.38
N VAL A 63 4.08 1.56 0.67
CA VAL A 63 4.26 2.85 -0.02
C VAL A 63 5.71 3.34 0.10
N VAL A 64 6.29 3.33 1.30
CA VAL A 64 7.68 3.76 1.51
C VAL A 64 8.66 2.89 0.75
N LEU A 65 8.49 1.56 0.77
CA LEU A 65 9.38 0.65 0.07
C LEU A 65 9.29 0.81 -1.45
N GLU A 66 8.08 0.84 -2.00
CA GLU A 66 7.80 0.85 -3.44
C GLU A 66 8.16 2.19 -4.11
N THR A 67 8.12 3.28 -3.34
CA THR A 67 8.37 4.64 -3.85
C THR A 67 9.73 5.19 -3.48
N GLY A 68 10.55 4.45 -2.71
CA GLY A 68 11.78 4.98 -2.14
C GLY A 68 11.51 6.19 -1.23
N ASN A 69 10.54 6.06 -0.31
CA ASN A 69 10.09 7.13 0.57
C ASN A 69 9.58 8.37 -0.21
N LEU A 70 8.73 8.14 -1.22
CA LEU A 70 8.11 9.16 -2.10
C LEU A 70 9.07 9.86 -3.09
N THR A 71 10.32 9.42 -3.20
CA THR A 71 11.33 10.02 -4.11
C THR A 71 11.26 9.50 -5.54
N SER A 72 10.59 8.37 -5.77
CA SER A 72 10.42 7.78 -7.10
C SER A 72 9.72 8.72 -8.09
N TRP A 73 10.16 8.70 -9.34
CA TRP A 73 9.50 9.40 -10.44
C TRP A 73 8.01 9.01 -10.58
N TRP A 74 7.67 7.76 -10.31
CA TRP A 74 6.27 7.30 -10.31
C TRP A 74 5.46 7.86 -9.14
N ALA A 75 6.10 8.15 -8.02
CA ALA A 75 5.46 8.77 -6.88
C ALA A 75 5.30 10.29 -7.06
N ALA A 76 6.21 10.95 -7.80
CA ALA A 76 6.14 12.39 -8.06
C ALA A 76 4.88 12.81 -8.84
N ARG A 77 4.51 14.09 -8.75
CA ARG A 77 3.46 14.68 -9.59
C ARG A 77 3.89 14.65 -11.07
N PRO A 78 2.94 14.47 -12.01
CA PRO A 78 1.51 14.28 -11.82
C PRO A 78 1.10 12.81 -11.55
N ARG A 79 2.04 11.85 -11.46
CA ARG A 79 1.75 10.41 -11.46
C ARG A 79 1.15 9.91 -10.16
N ARG A 80 1.74 10.27 -9.02
CA ARG A 80 1.25 9.90 -7.67
C ARG A 80 0.92 8.40 -7.54
N ASN A 81 1.74 7.55 -8.15
CA ASN A 81 1.56 6.10 -8.16
C ASN A 81 2.26 5.49 -6.93
N PRO A 82 1.51 4.98 -5.95
CA PRO A 82 2.05 4.62 -4.64
C PRO A 82 2.79 3.28 -4.61
N ALA A 83 2.65 2.46 -5.65
CA ALA A 83 3.12 1.07 -5.61
C ALA A 83 3.45 0.50 -7.00
N GLY A 84 3.91 1.36 -7.92
CA GLY A 84 4.26 0.93 -9.29
C GLY A 84 3.10 0.27 -10.05
N LEU A 85 1.85 0.65 -9.75
CA LEU A 85 0.67 -0.01 -10.32
C LEU A 85 0.66 0.12 -11.85
N GLY A 86 0.69 -1.01 -12.53
CA GLY A 86 0.70 -1.07 -14.00
C GLY A 86 2.04 -0.73 -14.64
N VAL A 87 3.12 -0.54 -13.86
CA VAL A 87 4.46 -0.27 -14.39
C VAL A 87 5.09 -1.59 -14.84
N THR A 88 5.54 -1.66 -16.09
CA THR A 88 6.12 -2.87 -16.70
C THR A 88 7.55 -2.68 -17.20
N GLY A 89 8.06 -1.45 -17.15
CA GLY A 89 9.32 -1.07 -17.79
C GLY A 89 9.18 -0.60 -19.24
N ILE A 90 7.98 -0.74 -19.83
CA ILE A 90 7.69 -0.19 -21.16
C ILE A 90 7.36 1.31 -21.03
N PRO A 91 8.00 2.20 -21.81
CA PRO A 91 7.69 3.63 -21.78
C PRO A 91 6.19 3.90 -22.02
N GLY A 92 5.59 4.70 -21.14
CA GLY A 92 4.16 5.04 -21.21
C GLY A 92 3.25 4.07 -20.45
N GLU A 93 3.74 2.92 -20.00
CA GLU A 93 2.96 2.00 -19.15
C GLU A 93 3.09 2.35 -17.67
N GLY A 94 1.95 2.34 -16.97
CA GLY A 94 1.84 2.69 -15.56
C GLY A 94 0.69 3.64 -15.29
N LEU A 95 0.02 3.43 -14.17
CA LEU A 95 -1.10 4.28 -13.80
C LEU A 95 -0.61 5.64 -13.28
N SER A 96 -1.32 6.69 -13.68
CA SER A 96 -1.18 8.04 -13.12
C SER A 96 -2.50 8.44 -12.46
N PHE A 97 -2.40 9.05 -11.28
CA PHE A 97 -3.54 9.42 -10.46
C PHE A 97 -3.63 10.93 -10.28
N ALA A 98 -4.81 11.49 -10.55
CA ALA A 98 -5.07 12.92 -10.40
C ALA A 98 -4.84 13.43 -8.96
N SER A 99 -4.95 12.55 -7.96
CA SER A 99 -4.70 12.85 -6.55
C SER A 99 -4.13 11.62 -5.82
N TRP A 100 -3.48 11.86 -4.68
CA TRP A 100 -3.04 10.79 -3.79
C TRP A 100 -4.21 9.98 -3.21
N GLU A 101 -5.38 10.60 -3.02
CA GLU A 101 -6.58 9.86 -2.61
C GLU A 101 -6.94 8.77 -3.64
N ARG A 102 -6.89 9.08 -4.95
CA ARG A 102 -7.17 8.09 -6.00
C ARG A 102 -6.11 7.00 -6.05
N GLY A 103 -4.83 7.37 -5.90
CA GLY A 103 -3.73 6.40 -5.80
C GLY A 103 -3.89 5.47 -4.58
N CYS A 104 -4.21 6.04 -3.42
CA CYS A 104 -4.48 5.31 -2.17
C CYS A 104 -5.59 4.28 -2.34
N ARG A 105 -6.73 4.67 -2.91
CA ARG A 105 -7.86 3.76 -3.18
C ARG A 105 -7.49 2.65 -4.16
N ALA A 106 -6.77 2.97 -5.23
CA ALA A 106 -6.31 1.97 -6.20
C ALA A 106 -5.33 0.96 -5.57
N HIS A 107 -4.39 1.44 -4.75
CA HIS A 107 -3.44 0.60 -4.03
C HIS A 107 -4.13 -0.30 -3.02
N THR A 108 -4.90 0.28 -2.10
CA THR A 108 -5.57 -0.46 -1.02
C THR A 108 -6.62 -1.43 -1.55
N GLY A 109 -7.38 -1.07 -2.59
CA GLY A 109 -8.32 -1.97 -3.24
C GLY A 109 -7.64 -3.14 -3.94
N ARG A 110 -6.50 -2.92 -4.62
CA ARG A 110 -5.74 -4.01 -5.21
C ARG A 110 -5.17 -4.93 -4.14
N LEU A 111 -4.64 -4.37 -3.06
CA LEU A 111 -4.06 -5.12 -1.95
C LEU A 111 -5.11 -5.96 -1.21
N LEU A 112 -6.31 -5.43 -0.98
CA LEU A 112 -7.46 -6.20 -0.49
C LEU A 112 -7.77 -7.40 -1.38
N ALA A 113 -7.67 -7.23 -2.71
CA ALA A 113 -7.93 -8.29 -3.66
C ALA A 113 -6.93 -9.44 -3.58
N TYR A 114 -5.69 -9.17 -3.16
CA TYR A 114 -4.73 -10.21 -2.81
C TYR A 114 -5.06 -10.85 -1.45
N ALA A 115 -5.60 -10.09 -0.51
CA ALA A 115 -5.89 -10.54 0.86
C ALA A 115 -7.17 -11.37 0.98
N LEU A 116 -8.17 -11.12 0.14
CA LEU A 116 -9.50 -11.71 0.19
C LEU A 116 -9.93 -12.28 -1.17
N THR A 117 -10.67 -13.38 -1.13
CA THR A 117 -11.53 -13.81 -2.23
C THR A 117 -12.78 -12.92 -2.28
N ASP A 118 -13.46 -12.89 -3.44
CA ASP A 118 -14.69 -12.10 -3.61
C ASP A 118 -15.76 -12.48 -2.56
N ALA A 119 -15.89 -13.78 -2.26
CA ALA A 119 -16.82 -14.31 -1.26
C ALA A 119 -16.52 -13.85 0.19
N GLN A 120 -15.28 -13.45 0.49
CA GLN A 120 -14.88 -12.96 1.81
C GLN A 120 -15.05 -11.45 1.97
N THR A 121 -15.25 -10.70 0.88
CA THR A 121 -15.42 -9.24 0.94
C THR A 121 -16.80 -8.85 1.47
N ASN A 122 -16.85 -7.81 2.31
CA ASN A 122 -18.11 -7.10 2.57
C ASN A 122 -18.38 -6.05 1.47
N GLY A 123 -19.54 -5.37 1.50
CA GLY A 123 -19.93 -4.41 0.46
C GLY A 123 -18.92 -3.28 0.21
N ASP A 124 -18.37 -2.69 1.27
CA ASP A 124 -17.37 -1.62 1.18
C ASP A 124 -16.04 -2.12 0.60
N GLN A 125 -15.59 -3.29 1.06
CA GLN A 125 -14.38 -3.94 0.56
C GLN A 125 -14.53 -4.33 -0.91
N TRP A 126 -15.66 -4.92 -1.29
CA TRP A 126 -15.99 -5.30 -2.66
C TRP A 126 -15.98 -4.10 -3.60
N ALA A 127 -16.61 -2.99 -3.19
CA ALA A 127 -16.62 -1.75 -3.98
C ALA A 127 -15.20 -1.20 -4.19
N MET A 128 -14.36 -1.21 -3.15
CA MET A 128 -12.96 -0.78 -3.24
C MET A 128 -12.15 -1.69 -4.16
N VAL A 129 -12.30 -3.00 -4.00
CA VAL A 129 -11.65 -4.03 -4.82
C VAL A 129 -12.03 -3.83 -6.29
N ASN A 130 -13.31 -3.76 -6.64
CA ASN A 130 -13.73 -3.59 -8.02
C ASN A 130 -13.24 -2.30 -8.67
N ALA A 131 -13.30 -1.18 -7.96
CA ALA A 131 -12.80 0.09 -8.47
C ALA A 131 -11.29 0.01 -8.79
N ALA A 132 -10.50 -0.63 -7.93
CA ALA A 132 -9.07 -0.81 -8.15
C ALA A 132 -8.76 -1.74 -9.33
N LEU A 133 -9.55 -2.80 -9.50
CA LEU A 133 -9.32 -3.82 -10.52
C LEU A 133 -9.79 -3.41 -11.91
N TYR A 134 -10.79 -2.53 -11.97
CA TYR A 134 -11.15 -1.85 -13.20
C TYR A 134 -9.95 -1.06 -13.76
N LEU A 135 -9.18 -0.39 -12.89
CA LEU A 135 -7.98 0.35 -13.30
C LEU A 135 -6.82 -0.57 -13.65
N ARG A 136 -6.62 -1.65 -12.89
CA ARG A 136 -5.60 -2.66 -13.17
C ARG A 136 -6.16 -4.05 -12.86
N PRO A 137 -6.49 -4.85 -13.89
CA PRO A 137 -6.98 -6.21 -13.67
C PRO A 137 -6.01 -7.04 -12.84
N LEU A 138 -6.55 -7.93 -12.02
CA LEU A 138 -5.80 -8.98 -11.32
C LEU A 138 -6.41 -10.31 -11.75
N PRO A 139 -5.61 -11.28 -12.22
CA PRO A 139 -6.11 -12.61 -12.52
C PRO A 139 -6.79 -13.26 -11.32
N GLU A 140 -7.86 -14.01 -11.57
CA GLU A 140 -8.68 -14.65 -10.53
C GLU A 140 -7.85 -15.57 -9.62
N ARG A 141 -6.88 -16.31 -10.18
CA ARG A 141 -5.98 -17.18 -9.39
C ARG A 141 -5.12 -16.44 -8.34
N LEU A 142 -5.04 -15.11 -8.40
CA LEU A 142 -4.31 -14.28 -7.44
C LEU A 142 -5.25 -13.63 -6.41
N ARG A 143 -6.56 -13.92 -6.46
CA ARG A 143 -7.53 -13.47 -5.45
C ARG A 143 -7.33 -14.23 -4.15
N GLY A 144 -7.23 -13.52 -3.04
CA GLY A 144 -7.16 -14.13 -1.70
C GLY A 144 -5.93 -14.98 -1.41
N VAL A 145 -4.90 -14.96 -2.27
CA VAL A 145 -3.68 -15.78 -2.11
C VAL A 145 -2.72 -15.26 -1.04
N ALA A 146 -2.91 -14.03 -0.57
CA ALA A 146 -2.02 -13.36 0.37
C ALA A 146 -2.77 -12.75 1.57
N PRO A 147 -3.44 -13.56 2.42
CA PRO A 147 -4.11 -13.04 3.62
C PRO A 147 -3.12 -12.51 4.68
N THR A 148 -1.86 -12.93 4.62
CA THR A 148 -0.76 -12.48 5.47
C THR A 148 0.33 -11.78 4.66
N LEU A 149 1.20 -11.03 5.35
CA LEU A 149 2.32 -10.32 4.73
C LEU A 149 3.24 -11.26 3.93
N ARG A 150 3.49 -12.47 4.45
CA ARG A 150 4.27 -13.52 3.76
C ARG A 150 3.74 -13.81 2.38
N GLY A 151 2.42 -13.88 2.22
CA GLY A 151 1.78 -14.23 0.94
C GLY A 151 2.02 -13.21 -0.16
N LEU A 152 2.39 -11.96 0.16
CA LEU A 152 2.70 -10.94 -0.85
C LEU A 152 4.03 -11.21 -1.58
N ALA A 153 4.97 -11.93 -0.96
CA ALA A 153 6.20 -12.34 -1.61
C ALA A 153 5.91 -13.44 -2.65
N GLY A 154 6.39 -13.23 -3.88
CA GLY A 154 6.11 -14.10 -5.02
C GLY A 154 4.72 -13.93 -5.67
N THR A 155 3.85 -13.07 -5.14
CA THR A 155 2.50 -12.83 -5.71
C THR A 155 2.24 -11.36 -6.05
N TRP A 156 2.44 -10.45 -5.08
CA TRP A 156 2.39 -9.01 -5.30
C TRP A 156 3.68 -8.55 -5.98
N ALA A 157 4.82 -8.94 -5.40
CA ALA A 157 6.14 -8.71 -5.95
C ALA A 157 6.81 -10.05 -6.24
N VAL A 158 7.58 -10.13 -7.33
CA VAL A 158 8.38 -11.33 -7.68
C VAL A 158 9.45 -11.63 -6.61
N ASP A 159 9.91 -10.60 -5.91
CA ASP A 159 10.94 -10.70 -4.88
C ASP A 159 10.53 -11.62 -3.71
N PRO A 160 11.25 -12.73 -3.45
CA PRO A 160 10.96 -13.63 -2.34
C PRO A 160 11.20 -12.99 -0.96
N TRP A 161 11.99 -11.92 -0.89
CA TRP A 161 12.26 -11.18 0.35
C TRP A 161 11.31 -10.00 0.57
N TYR A 162 10.33 -9.81 -0.30
CA TYR A 162 9.42 -8.66 -0.25
C TYR A 162 8.75 -8.49 1.12
N ALA A 163 8.18 -9.57 1.65
CA ALA A 163 7.52 -9.57 2.96
C ALA A 163 8.46 -9.14 4.10
N HIS A 164 9.74 -9.55 4.05
CA HIS A 164 10.73 -9.17 5.05
C HIS A 164 11.05 -7.67 4.98
N LYS A 165 11.20 -7.13 3.77
CA LYS A 165 11.47 -5.71 3.55
C LYS A 165 10.33 -4.83 4.05
N VAL A 166 9.08 -5.22 3.74
CA VAL A 166 7.89 -4.51 4.24
C VAL A 166 7.81 -4.60 5.77
N ALA A 167 8.02 -5.78 6.36
CA ALA A 167 8.03 -5.93 7.81
C ALA A 167 9.10 -5.05 8.46
N GLN A 168 10.31 -5.02 7.89
CA GLN A 168 11.40 -4.19 8.39
C GLN A 168 11.02 -2.70 8.39
N VAL A 169 10.48 -2.19 7.26
CA VAL A 169 10.04 -0.79 7.15
C VAL A 169 8.91 -0.49 8.14
N ALA A 170 7.92 -1.39 8.27
CA ALA A 170 6.82 -1.23 9.21
C ALA A 170 7.30 -1.17 10.66
N ASN A 171 8.26 -2.02 11.04
CA ASN A 171 8.82 -2.02 12.37
C ASN A 171 9.68 -0.77 12.65
N SER A 172 10.39 -0.24 11.66
CA SER A 172 11.10 1.03 11.82
C SER A 172 10.16 2.23 11.99
N MET A 173 8.92 2.18 11.50
CA MET A 173 7.90 3.20 11.77
C MET A 173 7.37 3.17 13.20
N LEU A 174 7.50 2.03 13.88
CA LEU A 174 7.03 1.87 15.26
C LEU A 174 7.99 2.50 16.28
N GLY A 175 9.30 2.45 16.01
CA GLY A 175 10.36 2.86 16.95
C GLY A 175 11.21 1.66 17.33
#